data_AF-A0A087NDE1-F1
#
_entry.id   AF-A0A087NDE1-F1
#
_cell.length_a   1.000
_cell.length_b   1.000
_cell.length_c   1.000
_cell.angle_alpha   90.00
_cell.angle_beta   90.00
_cell.angle_gamma   90.00
#
_symmetry.space_group_name_H-M   'P 1'
#
loop_
_entity.id
_entity.type
_entity.pdbx_description
1 polymer ?
#
loop_
_entity_poly.entity_id
_entity_poly.type
_entity_poly.pdbx_seq_one_letter_code
_entity_poly.pdbx_strand_id
1 'polypeptide(L)'
;MPVKRRAHKRRIDPAIEAAAWADAFDSGYDFFGDLSGIGVLLDEHGRPDEAMARAAWLRLGAQFMEGRQPDPARKPWAVETFGEPPCR
;
A
#
# COMPACT_ATOMS: atom_id res chain seq x y z
N MET A 1 20.01 21.52 16.38
CA MET A 1 20.01 20.06 16.65
C MET A 1 18.91 19.41 15.80
N PRO A 2 19.12 18.22 15.22
CA PRO A 2 18.10 17.54 14.42
C PRO A 2 17.01 17.00 15.34
N VAL A 3 15.78 17.47 15.18
CA VAL A 3 14.65 17.01 15.99
C VAL A 3 14.25 15.63 15.49
N LYS A 4 14.53 14.58 16.27
CA LYS A 4 13.96 13.23 16.04
C LYS A 4 12.45 13.36 16.13
N ARG A 5 11.77 13.41 14.98
CA ARG A 5 10.31 13.44 14.92
C ARG A 5 9.81 12.12 15.51
N ARG A 6 9.21 12.19 16.70
CA ARG A 6 8.49 11.07 17.30
C ARG A 6 7.41 10.65 16.30
N ALA A 7 7.43 9.39 15.88
CA ALA A 7 6.37 8.77 15.12
C ALA A 7 5.09 8.84 15.96
N HIS A 8 4.35 9.95 15.78
CA HIS A 8 3.04 10.07 16.34
C HIS A 8 2.25 8.96 15.69
N LYS A 9 1.73 8.05 16.50
CA LYS A 9 0.73 7.04 16.18
C LYS A 9 -0.56 7.76 15.76
N ARG A 10 -0.50 8.57 14.70
CA ARG A 10 -1.65 9.20 14.06
C ARG A 10 -2.46 8.02 13.53
N ARG A 11 -3.73 7.95 13.92
CA ARG A 11 -4.71 7.20 13.16
C ARG A 11 -4.68 7.84 11.77
N ILE A 12 -3.91 7.24 10.86
CA ILE A 12 -3.90 7.65 9.47
C ILE A 12 -5.29 7.34 8.96
N ASP A 13 -5.88 8.31 8.25
CA ASP A 13 -7.18 8.09 7.63
C ASP A 13 -7.06 6.88 6.68
N PRO A 14 -7.94 5.87 6.76
CA PRO A 14 -7.87 4.70 5.91
C PRO A 14 -7.82 5.03 4.41
N ALA A 15 -8.43 6.14 3.97
CA ALA A 15 -8.35 6.59 2.60
C ALA A 15 -6.95 7.10 2.22
N ILE A 16 -6.25 7.78 3.15
CA ILE A 16 -4.86 8.20 2.96
C ILE A 16 -3.93 6.98 2.94
N GLU A 17 -4.16 6.01 3.83
CA GLU A 17 -3.41 4.75 3.83
C GLU A 17 -3.61 4.00 2.51
N ALA A 18 -4.86 3.83 2.05
CA ALA A 18 -5.17 3.17 0.79
C ALA A 18 -4.53 3.87 -0.43
N ALA A 19 -4.51 5.20 -0.45
CA ALA A 19 -3.84 5.97 -1.49
C ALA A 19 -2.32 5.75 -1.49
N ALA A 20 -1.68 5.75 -0.31
CA ALA A 20 -0.25 5.50 -0.19
C ALA A 20 0.15 4.07 -0.62
N TRP A 21 -0.74 3.10 -0.44
CA TRP A 21 -0.54 1.71 -0.90
C TRP A 21 -0.87 1.49 -2.37
N ALA A 22 -1.43 2.47 -3.10
CA ALA A 22 -1.94 2.26 -4.45
C ALA A 22 -0.85 1.80 -5.44
N ASP A 23 0.31 2.46 -5.45
CA ASP A 23 1.42 2.10 -6.34
C ASP A 23 2.00 0.73 -6.00
N ALA A 24 2.13 0.44 -4.71
CA ALA A 24 2.60 -0.85 -4.23
C ALA A 24 1.61 -1.97 -4.57
N PHE A 25 0.30 -1.73 -4.52
CA PHE A 25 -0.69 -2.73 -4.95
C PHE A 25 -0.73 -2.91 -6.47
N ASP A 26 -0.53 -1.85 -7.24
CA ASP A 26 -0.55 -1.94 -8.71
C ASP A 26 0.72 -2.57 -9.28
N SER A 27 1.88 -2.27 -8.70
CA SER A 27 3.19 -2.60 -9.28
C SER A 27 4.11 -3.45 -8.39
N GLY A 28 3.85 -3.51 -7.08
CA GLY A 28 4.75 -4.12 -6.09
C GLY A 28 5.84 -3.19 -5.54
N TYR A 29 5.88 -1.93 -5.98
CA TYR A 29 6.87 -0.93 -5.56
C TYR A 29 6.22 0.36 -5.11
N ASP A 30 6.87 1.04 -4.17
CA ASP A 30 6.56 2.43 -3.83
C ASP A 30 7.42 3.37 -4.67
N PHE A 31 6.86 3.91 -5.75
CA PHE A 31 7.57 4.82 -6.64
C PHE A 31 7.73 6.24 -6.07
N PHE A 32 6.80 6.67 -5.22
CA PHE A 32 6.73 8.06 -4.75
C PHE A 32 7.19 8.23 -3.30
N GLY A 33 7.51 7.15 -2.61
CA GLY A 33 7.93 7.16 -1.21
C GLY A 33 6.77 7.37 -0.23
N ASP A 34 5.52 7.19 -0.68
CA ASP A 34 4.33 7.45 0.12
C ASP A 34 4.21 6.46 1.29
N LEU A 35 4.64 5.21 1.09
CA LEU A 35 4.69 4.19 2.15
C LEU A 35 5.70 4.59 3.24
N SER A 36 6.87 5.10 2.84
CA SER A 36 7.84 5.61 3.81
C SER A 36 7.29 6.80 4.62
N GLY A 37 6.47 7.64 3.99
CA GLY A 37 5.80 8.79 4.62
C GLY A 37 4.79 8.41 5.71
N ILE A 38 4.16 7.25 5.57
CA ILE A 38 3.25 6.67 6.58
C ILE A 38 3.95 5.72 7.57
N GLY A 39 5.27 5.55 7.45
CA GLY A 39 6.09 4.74 8.36
C GLY A 39 6.15 3.25 8.02
N VAL A 40 5.81 2.87 6.78
CA VAL A 40 6.04 1.52 6.27
C VAL A 40 7.51 1.36 5.91
N LEU A 41 8.10 0.24 6.32
CA LEU A 41 9.47 -0.10 6.00
C LEU A 41 9.53 -0.72 4.61
N LEU A 42 10.44 -0.21 3.79
CA LEU A 42 10.73 -0.69 2.45
C LEU A 42 12.15 -1.28 2.41
N ASP A 43 12.40 -2.17 1.47
CA ASP A 43 13.73 -2.67 1.16
C ASP A 43 14.57 -1.62 0.40
N GLU A 44 15.81 -1.98 0.05
CA GLU A 44 16.73 -1.12 -0.71
C GLU A 44 16.25 -0.82 -2.14
N HIS A 45 15.22 -1.54 -2.62
CA HIS A 45 14.62 -1.40 -3.94
C HIS A 45 13.24 -0.73 -3.91
N GLY A 46 12.80 -0.22 -2.74
CA GLY A 46 11.51 0.46 -2.58
C GLY A 46 10.31 -0.50 -2.56
N ARG A 47 10.52 -1.79 -2.26
CA ARG A 47 9.44 -2.77 -2.10
C ARG A 47 9.05 -2.91 -0.63
N PRO A 48 7.75 -2.95 -0.31
CA PRO A 48 7.31 -3.31 1.02
C PRO A 48 7.57 -4.79 1.31
N ASP A 49 7.76 -5.12 2.59
CA ASP A 49 7.77 -6.51 3.03
C ASP A 49 6.48 -7.23 2.59
N GLU A 50 6.62 -8.45 2.08
CA GLU A 50 5.50 -9.20 1.49
C GLU A 50 4.40 -9.48 2.53
N ALA A 51 4.76 -9.80 3.78
CA ALA A 51 3.78 -10.05 4.83
C ALA A 51 3.04 -8.75 5.20
N MET A 52 3.74 -7.61 5.20
CA MET A 52 3.14 -6.30 5.42
C MET A 52 2.20 -5.91 4.27
N ALA A 53 2.64 -6.11 3.02
CA ALA A 53 1.84 -5.86 1.83
C ALA A 53 0.57 -6.73 1.82
N ARG A 54 0.68 -8.01 2.15
CA ARG A 54 -0.47 -8.91 2.30
C ARG A 54 -1.43 -8.45 3.39
N ALA A 55 -0.91 -8.06 4.55
CA ALA A 55 -1.74 -7.56 5.64
C ALA A 55 -2.45 -6.25 5.28
N ALA A 56 -1.81 -5.36 4.51
CA ALA A 56 -2.42 -4.15 3.99
C ALA A 56 -3.48 -4.49 2.92
N TRP A 57 -3.20 -5.44 2.02
CA TRP A 57 -4.11 -5.89 0.99
C TRP A 57 -5.42 -6.44 1.55
N LEU A 58 -5.35 -7.24 2.61
CA LEU A 58 -6.54 -7.76 3.30
C LEU A 58 -7.41 -6.67 3.94
N ARG A 59 -6.84 -5.51 4.27
CA ARG A 59 -7.54 -4.40 4.93
C ARG A 59 -8.06 -3.36 3.95
N LEU A 60 -7.28 -3.05 2.91
CA LEU A 60 -7.45 -1.89 2.03
C LEU A 60 -7.67 -2.28 0.57
N GLY A 61 -7.43 -3.55 0.20
CA GLY A 61 -7.48 -4.00 -1.19
C GLY A 61 -8.86 -3.82 -1.83
N ALA A 62 -9.94 -4.01 -1.07
CA ALA A 62 -11.29 -3.73 -1.56
C ALA A 62 -11.48 -2.25 -1.91
N GLN A 63 -11.03 -1.34 -1.04
CA GLN A 63 -11.11 0.11 -1.26
C GLN A 63 -10.26 0.55 -2.47
N PHE A 64 -9.07 -0.03 -2.63
CA PHE A 64 -8.24 0.19 -3.81
C PHE A 64 -8.95 -0.27 -5.10
N MET A 65 -9.57 -1.45 -5.09
CA MET A 65 -10.27 -1.98 -6.26
C MET A 65 -11.54 -1.18 -6.60
N GLU A 66 -12.25 -0.62 -5.62
CA GLU A 66 -13.42 0.26 -5.87
C GLU A 66 -13.03 1.57 -6.56
N GLY A 67 -11.89 2.16 -6.18
CA GLY A 67 -11.39 3.41 -6.76
C GLY A 67 -10.65 3.24 -8.08
N ARG A 68 -10.18 2.02 -8.39
CA ARG A 68 -9.43 1.71 -9.61
C ARG A 68 -10.38 1.51 -10.78
N GLN A 69 -10.07 2.13 -11.92
CA GLN A 69 -10.77 1.81 -13.16
C GLN A 69 -10.41 0.36 -13.56
N PRO A 70 -11.40 -0.52 -13.80
CA PRO A 70 -11.12 -1.89 -14.19
C PRO A 70 -10.42 -1.88 -15.56
N ASP A 71 -9.16 -2.33 -15.56
CA ASP A 71 -8.38 -2.52 -16.78
C ASP A 71 -8.27 -4.03 -17.04
N PRO A 72 -8.97 -4.57 -18.06
CA PRO A 72 -8.92 -5.98 -18.37
C PRO A 72 -7.56 -6.43 -18.93
N ALA A 73 -6.72 -5.51 -19.42
CA ALA A 73 -5.39 -5.81 -19.94
C ALA A 73 -4.31 -5.85 -18.85
N ARG A 74 -4.55 -5.25 -17.68
CA ARG A 74 -3.54 -5.17 -16.61
C ARG A 74 -4.14 -5.43 -15.23
N LYS A 75 -3.83 -6.62 -14.71
CA LYS A 75 -4.09 -6.98 -13.31
C LYS A 75 -3.07 -6.29 -12.38
N PRO A 76 -3.51 -5.77 -11.22
CA PRO A 76 -2.60 -5.28 -10.20
C PRO A 76 -1.69 -6.39 -9.68
N TRP A 77 -0.43 -6.07 -9.39
CA TRP A 77 0.53 -7.00 -8.79
C TRP A 77 -0.03 -7.68 -7.53
N ALA A 78 -0.76 -6.94 -6.67
CA ALA A 78 -1.35 -7.49 -5.46
C ALA A 78 -2.41 -8.57 -5.75
N VAL A 79 -3.15 -8.44 -6.86
CA VAL A 79 -4.11 -9.48 -7.30
C VAL A 79 -3.38 -10.71 -7.81
N GLU A 80 -2.29 -10.52 -8.56
CA GLU A 80 -1.48 -11.63 -9.08
C GLU A 80 -0.75 -12.39 -7.96
N THR A 81 -0.31 -11.66 -6.93
CA THR A 81 0.52 -12.20 -5.84
C THR A 81 -0.33 -12.76 -4.70
N PHE A 82 -1.38 -12.05 -4.29
CA PHE A 82 -2.18 -12.40 -3.11
C PHE A 82 -3.60 -12.89 -3.46
N GLY A 83 -4.04 -12.73 -4.71
CA GLY A 83 -5.40 -13.02 -5.14
C GLY A 83 -6.36 -11.84 -4.98
N GLU A 84 -7.64 -12.09 -5.28
CA GLU A 84 -8.70 -11.10 -5.10
C GLU A 84 -8.80 -10.66 -3.63
N PRO A 85 -8.99 -9.36 -3.36
CA PRO A 85 -9.14 -8.89 -1.99
C PRO A 85 -10.47 -9.39 -1.42
N PRO A 86 -10.56 -9.60 -0.10
CA PRO A 86 -11.82 -9.97 0.53
C PRO A 86 -12.85 -8.87 0.30
N CYS A 87 -14.00 -9.23 -0.27
CA CYS A 87 -15.16 -8.34 -0.31
C CYS A 87 -15.54 -7.95 1.12
N ARG A 88 -15.66 -6.65 1.39
CA ARG A 88 -15.97 -6.12 2.72
C ARG A 88 -17.47 -6.02 2.96
#